data_AF-A0A6A5VZ74-F1
#
_entry.id   AF-A0A6A5VZ74-F1
#
_cell.length_a   1.000
_cell.length_b   1.000
_cell.length_c   1.000
_cell.angle_alpha   90.00
_cell.angle_beta   90.00
_cell.angle_gamma   90.00
#
_symmetry.space_group_name_H-M   'P 1'
#
loop_
_entity.id
_entity.type
_entity.pdbx_description
1 polymer ?
#
loop_
_entity_poly.entity_id
_entity_poly.type
_entity_poly.pdbx_seq_one_letter_code
_entity_poly.pdbx_strand_id
1 'polypeptide(L)'
;MMSLLDLPAEIVQHVLYRLDPESFYLCLLTSKLMRQHALQSKKLLRHQLDQVPGTRKLSRWIRDDASALLLEFSKRATKHLFNGASHMVNIHTWKAPQTMNRSLSQIVSWYDICKGGGCLTANKSTDPRKRWLRLLLETHASTSVINIRSLEGTHGNDENPKLLYVISPTFLSTCVPEAHNDDINTYQIIRIAWAGACPIGTCSSDPLLAILLRTTGQPLGKLVLVVIILDPYVGPRVTAKYDIKAPRDTAVVTDMVITPEGDPKILWLYPRKSVYKFVGYKSLTDIAFDNRYLTADVVYKIPATMTMIDRISQMRVEGDNVLFFPSSMQIPLWKGTESMTRGWQFAREDTSLPEMHVIWLSDVLGKPIKHYHHHKLTHKDLNNSSPTCVNTALKLFINRKNYDSNQTIPLRKGAFILKAVQYPLGCTQFDPYAPHGPLEHIPVACLADPPDLDNLPTIGLKVAVSPRSHRIALAAWKTLRVYSIDPMAFLSPKHSHGSPKTHSRWHSHDFAFVYRCGREYYSNGASERGCVVLEPIDLKTTGIIYALEWRSEDQLWALTNEGVCKWDIGVWAKGRVGKSELGQGDGQGSLVSRKYPEALSPFP
;
A
#
# COMPACT_ATOMS: atom_id res chain seq x y z
N MET A 1 2.39 -8.26 -53.49
CA MET A 1 2.85 -8.39 -52.09
C MET A 1 2.06 -9.55 -51.48
N MET A 2 2.72 -10.67 -51.13
CA MET A 2 2.05 -11.74 -50.39
C MET A 2 1.80 -11.26 -48.96
N SER A 3 0.58 -11.42 -48.45
CA SER A 3 0.26 -11.09 -47.06
C SER A 3 0.84 -12.15 -46.14
N LEU A 4 1.26 -11.77 -44.93
CA LEU A 4 1.70 -12.72 -43.89
C LEU A 4 0.59 -13.75 -43.56
N LEU A 5 -0.67 -13.39 -43.82
CA LEU A 5 -1.85 -14.24 -43.60
C LEU A 5 -2.04 -15.30 -44.71
N ASP A 6 -1.35 -15.16 -45.86
CA ASP A 6 -1.40 -16.10 -46.97
C ASP A 6 -0.35 -17.24 -46.82
N LEU A 7 0.48 -17.16 -45.77
CA LEU A 7 1.50 -18.17 -45.51
C LEU A 7 0.86 -19.47 -44.98
N PRO A 8 1.44 -20.65 -45.30
CA PRO A 8 1.05 -21.90 -44.68
C PRO A 8 1.10 -21.83 -43.15
N ALA A 9 0.18 -22.53 -42.49
CA ALA A 9 0.01 -22.50 -41.03
C ALA A 9 1.31 -22.85 -40.28
N GLU A 10 2.13 -23.74 -40.85
CA GLU A 10 3.41 -24.18 -40.30
C GLU A 10 4.43 -23.05 -40.26
N ILE A 11 4.47 -22.22 -41.32
CA ILE A 11 5.37 -21.07 -41.41
C ILE A 11 4.93 -20.01 -40.40
N VAL A 12 3.63 -19.74 -40.30
CA VAL A 12 3.07 -18.81 -39.31
C VAL A 12 3.41 -19.27 -37.89
N GLN A 13 3.22 -20.56 -37.57
CA GLN A 13 3.60 -21.12 -36.27
C GLN A 13 5.10 -21.04 -36.01
N HIS A 14 5.95 -21.21 -37.04
CA HIS A 14 7.40 -21.07 -36.91
C HIS A 14 7.81 -19.63 -36.61
N VAL A 15 7.19 -18.65 -37.29
CA VAL A 15 7.37 -17.22 -36.98
C VAL A 15 6.98 -16.96 -35.54
N LEU A 16 5.76 -17.34 -35.12
CA LEU A 16 5.29 -17.19 -33.74
C LEU A 16 6.18 -17.89 -32.70
N TYR A 17 6.84 -18.99 -33.06
CA TYR A 17 7.77 -19.71 -32.20
C TYR A 17 9.08 -18.93 -31.96
N ARG A 18 9.52 -18.14 -32.94
CA ARG A 18 10.76 -17.37 -32.89
C ARG A 18 10.58 -15.94 -32.37
N LEU A 19 9.35 -15.44 -32.31
CA LEU A 19 9.06 -14.16 -31.68
C LEU A 19 9.46 -14.18 -30.20
N ASP A 20 9.96 -13.05 -29.73
CA ASP A 20 10.03 -12.80 -28.30
C ASP A 20 8.61 -12.79 -27.70
N PRO A 21 8.46 -13.04 -26.39
CA PRO A 21 7.14 -13.16 -25.77
C PRO A 21 6.27 -11.92 -25.91
N GLU A 22 6.88 -10.73 -26.00
CA GLU A 22 6.16 -9.47 -26.12
C GLU A 22 5.55 -9.31 -27.50
N SER A 23 6.36 -9.48 -28.55
CA SER A 23 5.88 -9.50 -29.94
C SER A 23 4.83 -10.58 -30.15
N PHE A 24 5.03 -11.78 -29.57
CA PHE A 24 4.06 -12.86 -29.61
C PHE A 24 2.75 -12.45 -28.95
N TYR A 25 2.78 -11.83 -27.77
CA TYR A 25 1.59 -11.37 -27.08
C TYR A 25 0.82 -10.30 -27.87
N LEU A 26 1.52 -9.31 -28.45
CA LEU A 26 0.91 -8.30 -29.31
C LEU A 26 0.23 -8.91 -30.55
N CYS A 27 0.84 -9.92 -31.17
CA CYS A 27 0.23 -10.65 -32.28
C CYS A 27 -1.08 -11.36 -31.88
N LEU A 28 -1.11 -11.98 -30.69
CA LEU A 28 -2.31 -12.65 -30.17
C LEU A 28 -3.47 -11.71 -29.90
N LEU A 29 -3.17 -10.44 -29.57
CA LEU A 29 -4.18 -9.42 -29.28
C LEU A 29 -4.74 -8.77 -30.54
N THR A 30 -3.87 -8.55 -31.53
CA THR A 30 -4.21 -7.80 -32.75
C THR A 30 -4.81 -8.68 -33.85
N SER A 31 -4.48 -9.97 -33.89
CA SER A 31 -4.91 -10.88 -34.95
C SER A 31 -5.61 -12.13 -34.41
N LYS A 32 -6.89 -12.30 -34.77
CA LYS A 32 -7.65 -13.51 -34.48
C LYS A 32 -7.03 -14.76 -35.12
N LEU A 33 -6.45 -14.61 -36.32
CA LEU A 33 -5.81 -15.71 -37.04
C LEU A 33 -4.54 -16.20 -36.31
N MET A 34 -3.68 -15.26 -35.88
CA MET A 34 -2.48 -15.60 -35.10
C MET A 34 -2.83 -16.32 -33.80
N ARG A 35 -3.90 -15.86 -33.13
CA ARG A 35 -4.44 -16.54 -31.93
C ARG A 35 -4.93 -17.95 -32.25
N GLN A 36 -5.60 -18.17 -33.38
CA GLN A 36 -6.05 -19.49 -33.81
C GLN A 36 -4.87 -20.44 -34.06
N HIS A 37 -3.82 -19.98 -34.75
CA HIS A 37 -2.61 -20.78 -34.96
C HIS A 37 -1.87 -21.11 -33.66
N ALA A 38 -1.83 -20.17 -32.71
CA ALA A 38 -1.25 -20.44 -31.40
C ALA A 38 -2.04 -21.53 -30.63
N LEU A 39 -3.37 -21.49 -30.69
CA LEU A 39 -4.24 -22.50 -30.05
C LEU A 39 -4.09 -23.91 -30.67
N GLN A 40 -3.67 -24.01 -31.92
CA GLN A 40 -3.41 -25.28 -32.59
C GLN A 40 -2.10 -25.95 -32.11
N SER A 41 -1.19 -25.21 -31.47
CA SER A 41 0.14 -25.71 -31.09
C SER A 41 0.43 -25.55 -29.60
N LYS A 42 0.15 -26.61 -28.82
CA LYS A 42 0.52 -26.67 -27.39
C LYS A 42 2.03 -26.53 -27.17
N LYS A 43 2.86 -27.01 -28.10
CA LYS A 43 4.32 -26.90 -28.03
C LYS A 43 4.77 -25.44 -28.12
N LEU A 44 4.18 -24.67 -29.04
CA LEU A 44 4.41 -23.23 -29.18
C LEU A 44 4.05 -22.48 -27.89
N LEU A 45 2.84 -22.70 -27.36
CA LEU A 45 2.40 -22.02 -26.14
C LEU A 45 3.25 -22.35 -24.92
N ARG A 46 3.66 -23.61 -24.77
CA ARG A 46 4.60 -24.02 -23.70
C ARG A 46 5.95 -23.35 -23.86
N HIS A 47 6.49 -23.30 -25.08
CA HIS A 47 7.74 -22.63 -25.35
C HIS A 47 7.69 -21.14 -25.02
N GLN A 48 6.63 -20.44 -25.44
CA GLN A 48 6.44 -19.02 -25.11
C GLN A 48 6.23 -18.80 -23.60
N LEU A 49 5.51 -19.71 -22.92
CA LEU A 49 5.39 -19.71 -21.45
C LEU A 49 6.71 -19.91 -20.72
N ASP A 50 7.62 -20.72 -21.28
CA ASP A 50 8.95 -20.97 -20.72
C ASP A 50 9.86 -19.74 -20.81
N GLN A 51 9.59 -18.83 -21.74
CA GLN A 51 10.33 -17.58 -21.92
C GLN A 51 9.85 -16.45 -21.00
N VAL A 52 8.63 -16.52 -20.45
CA VAL A 52 8.10 -15.52 -19.51
C VAL A 52 8.33 -15.98 -18.06
N PRO A 53 8.71 -15.10 -17.11
CA PRO A 53 8.81 -15.44 -15.70
C PRO A 53 7.53 -16.11 -15.17
N GLY A 54 7.67 -17.17 -14.38
CA GLY A 54 6.52 -17.92 -13.86
C GLY A 54 6.82 -19.34 -13.39
N THR A 55 5.84 -19.96 -12.72
CA THR A 55 5.95 -21.36 -12.29
C THR A 55 6.12 -22.27 -13.51
N ARG A 56 7.18 -23.08 -13.56
CA ARG A 56 7.34 -24.08 -14.64
C ARG A 56 6.49 -25.32 -14.40
N LYS A 57 5.98 -25.50 -13.18
CA LYS A 57 5.08 -26.59 -12.79
C LYS A 57 3.64 -26.20 -13.08
N LEU A 58 3.26 -26.36 -14.34
CA LEU A 58 1.86 -26.25 -14.74
C LEU A 58 1.09 -27.49 -14.28
N SER A 59 -0.13 -27.28 -13.79
CA SER A 59 -1.05 -28.37 -13.48
C SER A 59 -1.34 -29.21 -14.72
N ARG A 60 -1.68 -30.50 -14.53
CA ARG A 60 -1.98 -31.40 -15.66
C ARG A 60 -3.07 -30.84 -16.58
N TRP A 61 -4.11 -30.25 -16.01
CA TRP A 61 -5.20 -29.64 -16.78
C TRP A 61 -4.74 -28.45 -17.63
N ILE A 62 -3.85 -27.58 -17.12
CA ILE A 62 -3.29 -26.49 -17.93
C ILE A 62 -2.42 -27.05 -19.03
N ARG A 63 -1.56 -28.03 -18.71
CA ARG A 63 -0.61 -28.58 -19.69
C ARG A 63 -1.31 -29.15 -20.91
N ASP A 64 -2.43 -29.82 -20.72
CA ASP A 64 -3.06 -30.61 -21.77
C ASP A 64 -4.06 -29.82 -22.63
N ASP A 65 -4.44 -28.60 -22.20
CA ASP A 65 -5.37 -27.68 -22.87
C ASP A 65 -4.67 -26.41 -23.40
N ALA A 66 -4.73 -26.19 -24.72
CA ALA A 66 -4.15 -25.01 -25.38
C ALA A 66 -4.81 -23.70 -24.93
N SER A 67 -6.11 -23.70 -24.65
CA SER A 67 -6.83 -22.51 -24.20
C SER A 67 -6.37 -22.12 -22.79
N ALA A 68 -6.22 -23.10 -21.90
CA ALA A 68 -5.64 -22.89 -20.58
C ALA A 68 -4.18 -22.40 -20.65
N LEU A 69 -3.35 -22.95 -21.54
CA LEU A 69 -1.98 -22.47 -21.77
C LEU A 69 -1.95 -21.02 -22.26
N LEU A 70 -2.79 -20.67 -23.23
CA LEU A 70 -2.87 -19.30 -23.75
C LEU A 70 -3.35 -18.32 -22.68
N LEU A 71 -4.30 -18.72 -21.84
CA LEU A 71 -4.76 -17.91 -20.72
C LEU A 71 -3.65 -17.72 -19.68
N GLU A 72 -2.92 -18.77 -19.33
CA GLU A 72 -1.77 -18.70 -18.43
C GLU A 72 -0.64 -17.84 -19.02
N PHE A 73 -0.40 -17.94 -20.33
CA PHE A 73 0.55 -17.09 -21.03
C PHE A 73 0.15 -15.63 -20.91
N SER A 74 -1.11 -15.31 -21.22
CA SER A 74 -1.65 -13.96 -21.13
C SER A 74 -1.56 -13.39 -19.71
N LYS A 75 -1.76 -14.24 -18.68
CA LYS A 75 -1.54 -13.90 -17.27
C LYS A 75 -0.11 -13.48 -16.98
N ARG A 76 0.87 -14.27 -17.40
CA ARG A 76 2.28 -13.95 -17.18
C ARG A 76 2.73 -12.76 -18.02
N ALA A 77 2.27 -12.69 -19.26
CA ALA A 77 2.58 -11.63 -20.20
C ALA A 77 2.13 -10.26 -19.67
N THR A 78 0.85 -10.14 -19.29
CA THR A 78 0.30 -8.90 -18.70
C THR A 78 1.01 -8.50 -17.42
N LYS A 79 1.58 -9.48 -16.70
CA LYS A 79 2.25 -9.25 -15.43
C LYS A 79 3.72 -8.85 -15.60
N HIS A 80 4.43 -9.40 -16.58
CA HIS A 80 5.90 -9.34 -16.65
C HIS A 80 6.48 -8.66 -17.89
N LEU A 81 5.71 -8.42 -18.95
CA LEU A 81 6.26 -7.86 -20.19
C LEU A 81 6.24 -6.34 -20.20
N PHE A 82 7.27 -5.76 -20.81
CA PHE A 82 7.63 -4.35 -20.69
C PHE A 82 6.82 -3.48 -21.65
N ASN A 83 6.89 -3.73 -22.98
CA ASN A 83 6.11 -2.96 -23.94
C ASN A 83 4.75 -3.60 -24.24
N GLY A 84 3.71 -2.76 -24.31
CA GLY A 84 2.34 -3.18 -24.60
C GLY A 84 1.48 -3.44 -23.36
N ALA A 85 2.03 -3.98 -22.27
CA ALA A 85 1.27 -4.20 -21.04
C ALA A 85 0.67 -2.88 -20.50
N SER A 86 1.44 -1.79 -20.56
CA SER A 86 0.99 -0.44 -20.19
C SER A 86 -0.16 0.10 -21.04
N HIS A 87 -0.18 -0.22 -22.34
CA HIS A 87 -1.26 0.17 -23.26
C HIS A 87 -2.54 -0.62 -23.05
N MET A 88 -2.46 -1.80 -22.43
CA MET A 88 -3.62 -2.63 -22.12
C MET A 88 -4.33 -2.24 -20.83
N VAL A 89 -3.72 -1.36 -20.03
CA VAL A 89 -4.28 -0.94 -18.76
C VAL A 89 -5.53 -0.10 -18.97
N ASN A 90 -6.64 -0.48 -18.33
CA ASN A 90 -7.79 0.42 -18.31
C ASN A 90 -7.48 1.54 -17.32
N ILE A 91 -7.55 2.78 -17.78
CA ILE A 91 -7.29 3.98 -16.98
C ILE A 91 -8.60 4.73 -16.83
N HIS A 92 -9.06 4.91 -15.59
CA HIS A 92 -10.22 5.74 -15.28
C HIS A 92 -9.77 6.92 -14.43
N THR A 93 -10.06 8.13 -14.89
CA THR A 93 -9.74 9.36 -14.16
C THR A 93 -11.03 10.09 -13.79
N TRP A 94 -11.23 10.32 -12.50
CA TRP A 94 -12.27 11.20 -11.99
C TRP A 94 -11.63 12.52 -11.60
N LYS A 95 -11.99 13.59 -12.31
CA LYS A 95 -11.42 14.90 -12.09
C LYS A 95 -11.82 15.45 -10.72
N ALA A 96 -10.84 15.84 -9.92
CA ALA A 96 -11.09 16.47 -8.63
C ALA A 96 -11.57 17.92 -8.82
N PRO A 97 -12.50 18.40 -7.97
CA PRO A 97 -12.83 19.82 -7.90
C PRO A 97 -11.58 20.67 -7.62
N GLN A 98 -11.52 21.86 -8.21
CA GLN A 98 -10.38 22.77 -8.02
C GLN A 98 -10.16 23.16 -6.54
N THR A 99 -11.24 23.15 -5.76
CA THR A 99 -11.26 23.45 -4.32
C THR A 99 -10.69 22.35 -3.41
N MET A 100 -10.42 21.15 -3.96
CA MET A 100 -9.92 20.03 -3.17
C MET A 100 -8.49 20.31 -2.67
N ASN A 101 -8.29 20.29 -1.36
CA ASN A 101 -6.98 20.32 -0.74
C ASN A 101 -6.35 18.92 -0.77
N ARG A 102 -5.50 18.72 -1.77
CA ARG A 102 -4.82 17.45 -2.04
C ARG A 102 -3.80 17.04 -0.98
N SER A 103 -3.29 17.99 -0.19
CA SER A 103 -2.33 17.69 0.88
C SER A 103 -3.00 17.17 2.17
N LEU A 104 -4.29 17.47 2.32
CA LEU A 104 -5.13 16.98 3.41
C LEU A 104 -5.93 15.74 3.01
N SER A 105 -6.28 15.65 1.71
CA SER A 105 -7.05 14.53 1.21
C SER A 105 -6.23 13.24 1.17
N GLN A 106 -6.87 12.11 1.45
CA GLN A 106 -6.20 10.82 1.56
C GLN A 106 -7.10 9.68 1.09
N ILE A 107 -6.48 8.61 0.57
CA ILE A 107 -7.13 7.32 0.38
C ILE A 107 -6.84 6.51 1.65
N VAL A 108 -7.89 6.02 2.28
CA VAL A 108 -7.81 5.22 3.50
C VAL A 108 -8.53 3.92 3.30
N SER A 109 -8.12 2.94 4.10
CA SER A 109 -8.74 1.64 4.11
C SER A 109 -9.44 1.33 5.42
N TRP A 110 -10.67 0.86 5.28
CA TRP A 110 -11.55 0.44 6.35
C TRP A 110 -11.83 -1.05 6.22
N TYR A 111 -11.94 -1.71 7.36
CA TYR A 111 -12.25 -3.12 7.45
C TYR A 111 -13.67 -3.24 8.01
N ASP A 112 -14.61 -3.64 7.15
CA ASP A 112 -15.99 -3.88 7.57
C ASP A 112 -16.05 -5.21 8.32
N ILE A 113 -16.11 -5.13 9.66
CA ILE A 113 -16.46 -6.27 10.49
C ILE A 113 -17.98 -6.34 10.42
N CYS A 114 -18.51 -7.03 9.41
CA CYS A 114 -19.94 -7.32 9.34
C CYS A 114 -20.38 -7.87 10.71
N LYS A 115 -21.25 -7.13 11.40
CA LYS A 115 -21.83 -7.46 12.71
C LYS A 115 -22.76 -8.67 12.57
N GLY A 116 -22.23 -9.84 12.23
CA GLY A 116 -22.88 -11.11 12.49
C GLY A 116 -22.68 -11.40 13.97
N GLY A 117 -23.73 -11.20 14.78
CA GLY A 117 -23.72 -11.20 16.25
C GLY A 117 -23.34 -12.52 16.97
N GLY A 118 -22.39 -13.29 16.44
CA GLY A 118 -21.74 -14.38 17.15
C GLY A 118 -20.32 -13.96 17.51
N CYS A 119 -20.00 -13.98 18.81
CA CYS A 119 -18.64 -13.85 19.33
C CYS A 119 -17.79 -15.01 18.78
N LEU A 120 -17.29 -14.88 17.55
CA LEU A 120 -16.47 -15.88 16.91
C LEU A 120 -15.04 -15.70 17.42
N THR A 121 -14.61 -16.66 18.22
CA THR A 121 -13.22 -16.88 18.61
C THR A 121 -12.30 -16.75 17.38
N ALA A 122 -11.13 -16.14 17.59
CA ALA A 122 -10.16 -15.72 16.57
C ALA A 122 -9.48 -16.86 15.76
N ASN A 123 -10.18 -17.95 15.49
CA ASN A 123 -9.73 -18.97 14.55
C ASN A 123 -9.96 -18.48 13.12
N LYS A 124 -8.92 -17.86 12.56
CA LYS A 124 -8.59 -17.73 11.12
C LYS A 124 -9.75 -18.04 10.15
N SER A 125 -10.85 -17.30 10.25
CA SER A 125 -11.92 -17.38 9.28
C SER A 125 -11.36 -16.86 7.96
N THR A 126 -11.16 -17.80 7.03
CA THR A 126 -10.84 -17.59 5.62
C THR A 126 -12.05 -17.07 4.83
N ASP A 127 -13.13 -16.63 5.50
CA ASP A 127 -14.34 -16.15 4.85
C ASP A 127 -13.97 -15.01 3.86
N PRO A 128 -14.06 -15.28 2.55
CA PRO A 128 -13.68 -14.32 1.51
C PRO A 128 -14.63 -13.12 1.44
N ARG A 129 -15.67 -13.06 2.29
CA ARG A 129 -16.63 -11.96 2.36
C ARG A 129 -16.16 -10.75 3.19
N LYS A 130 -15.02 -10.85 3.88
CA LYS A 130 -14.40 -9.71 4.56
C LYS A 130 -13.96 -8.67 3.53
N ARG A 131 -14.78 -7.63 3.36
CA ARG A 131 -14.61 -6.63 2.31
C ARG A 131 -13.92 -5.39 2.89
N TRP A 132 -12.77 -5.07 2.31
CA TRP A 132 -12.01 -3.88 2.67
C TRP A 132 -12.58 -2.67 1.94
N LEU A 133 -13.39 -1.85 2.61
CA LEU A 133 -13.88 -0.62 2.02
C LEU A 133 -12.72 0.37 1.86
N ARG A 134 -12.50 0.82 0.62
CA ARG A 134 -11.57 1.91 0.33
C ARG A 134 -12.33 3.23 0.27
N LEU A 135 -11.89 4.20 1.05
CA LEU A 135 -12.51 5.51 1.14
C LEU A 135 -11.55 6.59 0.63
N LEU A 136 -12.09 7.52 -0.13
CA LEU A 136 -11.44 8.81 -0.39
C LEU A 136 -11.99 9.81 0.61
N LEU A 137 -11.10 10.37 1.43
CA LEU A 137 -11.37 11.54 2.25
C LEU A 137 -10.98 12.76 1.43
N GLU A 138 -11.97 13.37 0.78
CA GLU A 138 -11.83 14.56 -0.05
C GLU A 138 -12.06 15.81 0.81
N THR A 139 -10.99 16.54 1.12
CA THR A 139 -11.04 17.72 1.99
C THR A 139 -11.00 19.00 1.18
N HIS A 140 -11.95 19.89 1.39
CA HIS A 140 -12.01 21.22 0.79
C HIS A 140 -11.66 22.26 1.84
N ALA A 141 -10.39 22.66 1.91
CA ALA A 141 -9.91 23.50 3.01
C ALA A 141 -10.50 24.92 3.02
N SER A 142 -10.87 25.47 1.86
CA SER A 142 -11.47 26.80 1.75
C SER A 142 -12.93 26.85 2.21
N THR A 143 -13.63 25.72 2.11
CA THR A 143 -15.05 25.60 2.49
C THR A 143 -15.23 24.73 3.73
N SER A 144 -14.15 24.25 4.36
CA SER A 144 -14.18 23.31 5.49
C SER A 144 -15.14 22.12 5.33
N VAL A 145 -15.30 21.63 4.10
CA VAL A 145 -16.10 20.44 3.78
C VAL A 145 -15.19 19.21 3.68
N ILE A 146 -15.63 18.09 4.24
CA ILE A 146 -15.00 16.79 4.00
C ILE A 146 -16.03 15.86 3.35
N ASN A 147 -15.79 15.50 2.10
CA ASN A 147 -16.55 14.50 1.37
C ASN A 147 -15.89 13.13 1.58
N ILE A 148 -16.65 12.14 2.03
CA ILE A 148 -16.17 10.79 2.22
C ILE A 148 -16.79 9.93 1.13
N ARG A 149 -15.98 9.43 0.21
CA ARG A 149 -16.45 8.66 -0.94
C ARG A 149 -15.97 7.22 -0.87
N SER A 150 -16.88 6.29 -1.11
CA SER A 150 -16.52 4.89 -1.40
C SER A 150 -15.88 4.81 -2.78
N LEU A 151 -14.71 4.17 -2.85
CA LEU A 151 -14.06 3.78 -4.11
C LEU A 151 -14.46 2.38 -4.54
N GLU A 152 -15.48 1.80 -3.89
CA GLU A 152 -15.99 0.49 -4.24
C GLU A 152 -17.19 0.56 -5.18
N GLY A 153 -17.05 -0.09 -6.33
CA GLY A 153 -18.19 -0.46 -7.16
C GLY A 153 -19.07 -1.48 -6.44
N THR A 154 -20.36 -1.19 -6.33
CA THR A 154 -21.40 -2.19 -6.07
C THR A 154 -21.46 -3.12 -7.28
N HIS A 155 -21.57 -4.44 -7.08
CA HIS A 155 -21.60 -5.46 -8.14
C HIS A 155 -22.33 -4.95 -9.40
N GLY A 156 -21.56 -4.60 -10.44
CA GLY A 156 -22.04 -3.86 -11.61
C GLY A 156 -20.92 -3.00 -12.19
N ASN A 157 -20.99 -2.69 -13.49
CA ASN A 157 -19.99 -1.90 -14.22
C ASN A 157 -19.82 -0.44 -13.71
N ASP A 158 -20.57 -0.04 -12.68
CA ASP A 158 -20.51 1.29 -12.10
C ASP A 158 -19.36 1.37 -11.06
N GLU A 159 -18.17 1.65 -11.57
CA GLU A 159 -16.95 1.81 -10.78
C GLU A 159 -16.72 3.25 -10.29
N ASN A 160 -17.74 4.10 -10.37
CA ASN A 160 -17.64 5.50 -9.98
C ASN A 160 -17.53 5.66 -8.45
N PRO A 161 -16.68 6.59 -7.95
CA PRO A 161 -16.64 6.96 -6.54
C PRO A 161 -18.01 7.44 -6.04
N LYS A 162 -18.57 6.74 -5.05
CA LYS A 162 -19.89 7.05 -4.47
C LYS A 162 -19.74 7.88 -3.22
N LEU A 163 -20.39 9.03 -3.15
CA LEU A 163 -20.42 9.84 -1.93
C LEU A 163 -21.19 9.10 -0.83
N LEU A 164 -20.56 8.86 0.31
CA LEU A 164 -21.17 8.20 1.47
C LEU A 164 -21.57 9.22 2.54
N TYR A 165 -20.63 10.10 2.90
CA TYR A 165 -20.85 11.08 3.96
C TYR A 165 -20.33 12.46 3.54
N VAL A 166 -20.96 13.49 4.09
CA VAL A 166 -20.50 14.88 4.00
C VAL A 166 -20.40 15.42 5.41
N ILE A 167 -19.21 15.86 5.80
CA ILE A 167 -19.00 16.62 7.02
C ILE A 167 -18.95 18.09 6.59
N SER A 168 -20.05 18.80 6.83
CA SER A 168 -20.22 20.20 6.44
C SER A 168 -19.68 21.15 7.51
N PRO A 169 -19.39 22.42 7.16
CA PRO A 169 -19.08 23.46 8.14
C PRO A 169 -20.14 23.61 9.22
N THR A 170 -21.42 23.52 8.85
CA THR A 170 -22.55 23.59 9.79
C THR A 170 -22.51 22.43 10.79
N PHE A 171 -22.13 21.22 10.36
CA PHE A 171 -21.93 20.11 11.29
C PHE A 171 -20.74 20.39 12.23
N LEU A 172 -19.65 20.98 11.73
CA LEU A 172 -18.49 21.30 12.56
C LEU A 172 -18.77 22.46 13.54
N SER A 173 -19.59 23.44 13.18
CA SER A 173 -19.95 24.57 14.05
C SER A 173 -20.87 24.16 15.20
N THR A 174 -21.70 23.13 15.05
CA THR A 174 -22.44 22.56 16.19
C THR A 174 -21.51 21.93 17.23
N CYS A 175 -20.33 21.49 16.80
CA CYS A 175 -19.35 20.82 17.64
C CYS A 175 -18.38 21.82 18.27
N VAL A 176 -18.02 22.87 17.55
CA VAL A 176 -17.14 23.93 18.01
C VAL A 176 -17.97 25.21 18.04
N PRO A 177 -18.49 25.64 19.21
CA PRO A 177 -19.35 26.82 19.27
C PRO A 177 -18.56 28.07 18.86
N GLU A 178 -19.27 28.95 18.16
CA GLU A 178 -18.75 30.14 17.50
C GLU A 178 -18.15 31.14 18.50
N ALA A 179 -17.08 31.80 18.06
CA ALA A 179 -16.59 33.00 18.71
C ALA A 179 -17.49 34.19 18.32
N HIS A 180 -18.70 34.22 18.87
CA HIS A 180 -19.60 35.39 19.01
C HIS A 180 -19.85 36.38 17.84
N ASN A 181 -19.50 36.10 16.58
CA ASN A 181 -19.76 36.99 15.45
C ASN A 181 -20.19 36.23 14.18
N ASP A 182 -21.10 36.82 13.40
CA ASP A 182 -21.82 36.31 12.21
C ASP A 182 -20.96 35.81 11.01
N ASP A 183 -19.66 35.58 11.16
CA ASP A 183 -18.80 35.12 10.06
C ASP A 183 -18.88 33.59 9.87
N ILE A 184 -19.54 33.17 8.79
CA ILE A 184 -19.85 31.78 8.40
C ILE A 184 -18.61 30.85 8.22
N ASN A 185 -17.38 31.37 8.33
CA ASN A 185 -16.13 30.59 8.21
C ASN A 185 -15.21 30.74 9.43
N THR A 186 -15.70 30.29 10.59
CA THR A 186 -14.96 30.36 11.87
C THR A 186 -13.86 29.30 12.05
N TYR A 187 -13.68 28.34 11.14
CA TYR A 187 -12.71 27.25 11.31
C TYR A 187 -11.97 26.87 10.03
N GLN A 188 -10.67 26.57 10.18
CA GLN A 188 -9.79 26.00 9.16
C GLN A 188 -9.44 24.55 9.51
N ILE A 189 -9.65 23.62 8.58
CA ILE A 189 -9.16 22.24 8.73
C ILE A 189 -7.62 22.24 8.58
N ILE A 190 -6.93 21.87 9.66
CA ILE A 190 -5.47 21.78 9.72
C ILE A 190 -5.01 20.38 9.32
N ARG A 191 -5.65 19.34 9.87
CA ARG A 191 -5.28 17.96 9.59
C ARG A 191 -6.46 17.02 9.78
N ILE A 192 -6.46 15.94 9.00
CA ILE A 192 -7.36 14.81 9.22
C ILE A 192 -6.53 13.57 9.50
N ALA A 193 -6.98 12.75 10.44
CA ALA A 193 -6.37 11.47 10.76
C ALA A 193 -7.44 10.39 10.78
N TRP A 194 -7.11 9.24 10.20
CA TRP A 194 -7.98 8.09 10.18
C TRP A 194 -7.49 7.08 11.22
N ALA A 195 -8.33 6.77 12.20
CA ALA A 195 -8.13 5.59 13.03
C ALA A 195 -8.67 4.39 12.24
N GLY A 196 -7.80 3.44 11.93
CA GLY A 196 -8.24 2.13 11.49
C GLY A 196 -9.20 1.50 12.50
N ALA A 197 -9.91 0.44 12.10
CA ALA A 197 -10.85 -0.25 12.99
C ALA A 197 -10.20 -0.55 14.35
N CYS A 198 -10.88 -0.14 15.44
CA CYS A 198 -10.40 -0.30 16.81
C CYS A 198 -10.06 -1.78 17.06
N PRO A 199 -8.80 -2.14 17.33
CA PRO A 199 -8.47 -3.48 17.73
C PRO A 199 -9.01 -3.70 19.14
N ILE A 200 -10.10 -4.46 19.22
CA ILE A 200 -10.49 -5.28 20.38
C ILE A 200 -10.96 -4.48 21.62
N GLY A 201 -12.27 -4.52 21.89
CA GLY A 201 -12.82 -4.24 23.23
C GLY A 201 -13.97 -3.23 23.29
N THR A 202 -14.13 -2.38 22.27
CA THR A 202 -15.29 -1.47 22.15
C THR A 202 -16.21 -1.98 21.04
N CYS A 203 -17.52 -2.05 21.31
CA CYS A 203 -18.50 -2.71 20.43
C CYS A 203 -18.75 -2.04 19.06
N SER A 204 -18.00 -0.99 18.72
CA SER A 204 -18.17 -0.23 17.48
C SER A 204 -17.01 -0.53 16.54
N SER A 205 -17.26 -1.35 15.52
CA SER A 205 -16.40 -1.54 14.34
C SER A 205 -16.45 -0.35 13.37
N ASP A 206 -17.14 0.71 13.78
CA ASP A 206 -17.45 1.85 12.94
C ASP A 206 -16.19 2.73 12.82
N PRO A 207 -15.95 3.29 11.64
CA PRO A 207 -14.71 4.00 11.35
C PRO A 207 -14.61 5.31 12.15
N LEU A 208 -13.39 5.60 12.63
CA LEU A 208 -13.06 6.79 13.39
C LEU A 208 -12.25 7.77 12.54
N LEU A 209 -12.75 8.99 12.45
CA LEU A 209 -12.10 10.12 11.79
C LEU A 209 -11.84 11.22 12.81
N ALA A 210 -10.58 11.62 13.00
CA ALA A 210 -10.27 12.84 13.74
C ALA A 210 -9.96 13.99 12.80
N ILE A 211 -10.48 15.16 13.15
CA ILE A 211 -10.34 16.40 12.42
C ILE A 211 -9.75 17.42 13.37
N LEU A 212 -8.55 17.88 13.07
CA LEU A 212 -7.90 18.97 13.77
C LEU A 212 -8.28 20.29 13.09
N LEU A 213 -8.98 21.13 13.82
CA LEU A 213 -9.48 22.43 13.41
C LEU A 213 -8.68 23.54 14.08
N ARG A 214 -8.57 24.68 13.41
CA ARG A 214 -8.11 25.95 13.97
C ARG A 214 -9.21 26.98 13.85
N THR A 215 -9.54 27.67 14.93
CA THR A 215 -10.48 28.80 14.85
C THR A 215 -9.85 29.97 14.08
N THR A 216 -10.57 30.53 13.11
CA THR A 216 -10.17 31.76 12.41
C THR A 216 -10.57 32.98 13.26
N GLY A 217 -10.01 34.16 12.97
CA GLY A 217 -10.35 35.41 13.69
C GLY A 217 -9.42 35.80 14.85
N GLN A 218 -8.56 34.90 15.33
CA GLN A 218 -7.45 35.25 16.25
C GLN A 218 -6.10 34.88 15.62
N PRO A 219 -5.03 35.68 15.83
CA PRO A 219 -3.70 35.41 15.27
C PRO A 219 -3.13 34.05 15.71
N LEU A 220 -3.59 33.54 16.87
CA LEU A 220 -3.23 32.24 17.42
C LEU A 220 -4.49 31.40 17.69
N GLY A 221 -5.36 31.33 16.68
CA GLY A 221 -6.61 30.57 16.71
C GLY A 221 -6.52 29.28 17.51
N LYS A 222 -7.51 29.05 18.37
CA LYS A 222 -7.60 27.87 19.24
C LYS A 222 -7.64 26.62 18.38
N LEU A 223 -6.86 25.60 18.77
CA LEU A 223 -6.90 24.31 18.10
C LEU A 223 -7.91 23.41 18.79
N VAL A 224 -8.78 22.79 18.00
CA VAL A 224 -9.83 21.90 18.48
C VAL A 224 -9.75 20.61 17.67
N LEU A 225 -9.66 19.48 18.37
CA LEU A 225 -9.77 18.17 17.76
C LEU A 225 -11.18 17.64 17.92
N VAL A 226 -11.78 17.24 16.82
CA VAL A 226 -13.09 16.59 16.79
C VAL A 226 -12.89 15.16 16.32
N VAL A 227 -13.34 14.19 17.10
CA VAL A 227 -13.34 12.76 16.75
C VAL A 227 -14.76 12.36 16.37
N ILE A 228 -14.90 11.79 15.19
CA ILE A 228 -16.16 11.44 14.56
C ILE A 228 -16.17 9.93 14.30
N ILE A 229 -17.25 9.26 14.69
CA ILE A 229 -17.61 7.93 14.18
C ILE A 229 -18.49 8.10 12.95
N LEU A 230 -18.22 7.38 11.86
CA LEU A 230 -19.12 7.33 10.70
C LEU A 230 -20.07 6.13 10.85
N ASP A 231 -21.23 6.38 11.45
CA ASP A 231 -22.26 5.36 11.61
C ASP A 231 -23.04 5.19 10.29
N PRO A 232 -23.20 3.96 9.77
CA PRO A 232 -23.91 3.75 8.49
C PRO A 232 -25.41 4.04 8.54
N TYR A 233 -26.02 4.11 9.73
CA TYR A 233 -27.45 4.37 9.91
C TYR A 233 -27.72 5.82 10.30
N VAL A 234 -26.89 6.40 11.16
CA VAL A 234 -27.09 7.76 11.71
C VAL A 234 -26.26 8.80 10.95
N GLY A 235 -25.19 8.39 10.28
CA GLY A 235 -24.23 9.28 9.65
C GLY A 235 -23.06 9.66 10.58
N PRO A 236 -22.33 10.75 10.29
CA PRO A 236 -21.22 11.20 11.13
C PRO A 236 -21.73 11.65 12.50
N ARG A 237 -21.18 11.06 13.57
CA ARG A 237 -21.49 11.41 14.96
C ARG A 237 -20.22 11.77 15.70
N VAL A 238 -20.22 12.91 16.38
CA VAL A 238 -19.10 13.30 17.25
C VAL A 238 -19.09 12.45 18.50
N THR A 239 -17.96 11.79 18.75
CA THR A 239 -17.74 10.97 19.94
C THR A 239 -16.87 11.65 20.97
N ALA A 240 -15.98 12.53 20.51
CA ALA A 240 -15.17 13.32 21.40
C ALA A 240 -14.79 14.65 20.76
N LYS A 241 -14.60 15.64 21.62
CA LYS A 241 -14.12 16.96 21.29
C LYS A 241 -13.07 17.32 22.30
N TYR A 242 -11.98 17.93 21.83
CA TYR A 242 -10.87 18.27 22.68
C TYR A 242 -10.25 19.60 22.30
N ASP A 243 -9.99 20.43 23.30
CA ASP A 243 -9.19 21.64 23.13
C ASP A 243 -7.70 21.30 23.21
N ILE A 244 -6.95 21.63 22.16
CA ILE A 244 -5.51 21.39 22.10
C ILE A 244 -4.76 22.68 22.38
N LYS A 245 -4.00 22.69 23.48
CA LYS A 245 -3.03 23.75 23.75
C LYS A 245 -1.83 23.57 22.83
N ALA A 246 -1.67 24.48 21.86
CA ALA A 246 -0.50 24.51 20.99
C ALA A 246 0.77 24.74 21.84
N PRO A 247 1.86 23.99 21.63
CA PRO A 247 3.05 24.06 22.48
C PRO A 247 3.96 25.26 22.15
N ARG A 248 3.40 26.49 22.10
CA ARG A 248 3.94 27.82 21.70
C ARG A 248 3.49 28.28 20.30
N ASP A 249 3.48 29.60 20.13
CA ASP A 249 2.89 30.38 19.03
C ASP A 249 3.49 30.19 17.63
N THR A 250 4.56 29.40 17.48
CA THR A 250 5.26 29.21 16.19
C THR A 250 5.30 27.77 15.71
N ALA A 251 4.66 26.85 16.44
CA ALA A 251 4.63 25.44 16.06
C ALA A 251 3.64 25.19 14.92
N VAL A 252 4.06 24.44 13.91
CA VAL A 252 3.22 24.02 12.79
C VAL A 252 2.92 22.54 12.94
N VAL A 253 1.64 22.17 12.86
CA VAL A 253 1.23 20.77 12.81
C VAL A 253 1.70 20.19 11.49
N THR A 254 2.56 19.19 11.56
CA THR A 254 3.10 18.50 10.39
C THR A 254 2.23 17.30 10.02
N ASP A 255 1.90 16.48 11.02
CA ASP A 255 0.98 15.37 10.84
C ASP A 255 0.29 14.98 12.15
N MET A 256 -0.73 14.14 12.04
CA MET A 256 -1.52 13.63 13.15
C MET A 256 -1.93 12.19 12.88
N VAL A 257 -1.89 11.36 13.92
CA VAL A 257 -2.47 10.02 13.93
C VAL A 257 -3.33 9.83 15.16
N ILE A 258 -4.19 8.82 15.13
CA ILE A 258 -4.98 8.38 16.27
C ILE A 258 -4.59 6.93 16.56
N THR A 259 -4.31 6.60 17.81
CA THR A 259 -4.04 5.21 18.20
C THR A 259 -5.33 4.38 18.18
N PRO A 260 -5.22 3.04 18.16
CA PRO A 260 -6.29 2.13 18.52
C PRO A 260 -7.24 2.58 19.64
N GLU A 261 -6.70 3.15 20.71
CA GLU A 261 -7.44 3.59 21.91
C GLU A 261 -8.22 4.89 21.68
N GLY A 262 -8.06 5.53 20.52
CA GLY A 262 -8.65 6.83 20.22
C GLY A 262 -7.78 8.02 20.65
N ASP A 263 -6.57 7.77 21.18
CA ASP A 263 -5.69 8.84 21.64
C ASP A 263 -4.97 9.50 20.46
N PRO A 264 -5.08 10.83 20.30
CA PRO A 264 -4.44 11.52 19.20
C PRO A 264 -2.98 11.78 19.52
N LYS A 265 -2.12 11.53 18.53
CA LYS A 265 -0.71 11.86 18.56
C LYS A 265 -0.40 12.87 17.47
N ILE A 266 0.18 14.00 17.85
CA ILE A 266 0.43 15.12 16.93
C ILE A 266 1.92 15.39 16.83
N LEU A 267 2.38 15.54 15.60
CA LEU A 267 3.75 15.91 15.28
C LEU A 267 3.83 17.41 14.97
N TRP A 268 4.62 18.11 15.77
CA TRP A 268 4.84 19.55 15.67
C TRP A 268 6.21 19.85 15.09
N LEU A 269 6.28 20.71 14.08
CA LEU A 269 7.51 21.30 13.59
C LEU A 269 7.68 22.70 14.19
N TYR A 270 8.86 23.00 14.70
CA TYR A 270 9.27 24.33 15.12
C TYR A 270 10.23 24.92 14.09
N PRO A 271 9.77 25.71 13.11
CA PRO A 271 10.57 26.08 11.94
C PRO A 271 11.87 26.80 12.31
N ARG A 272 11.82 27.71 13.30
CA ARG A 272 13.00 28.46 13.76
C ARG A 272 14.09 27.58 14.37
N LYS A 273 13.72 26.44 14.94
CA LYS A 273 14.67 25.50 15.57
C LYS A 273 14.97 24.31 14.67
N SER A 274 14.18 24.09 13.62
CA SER A 274 14.19 22.87 12.82
C SER A 274 14.06 21.60 13.67
N VAL A 275 13.29 21.68 14.77
CA VAL A 275 13.07 20.56 15.69
C VAL A 275 11.65 20.06 15.58
N TYR A 276 11.50 18.75 15.54
CA TYR A 276 10.23 18.06 15.67
C TYR A 276 9.94 17.74 17.13
N LYS A 277 8.67 17.88 17.54
CA LYS A 277 8.19 17.36 18.81
C LYS A 277 6.99 16.46 18.58
N PHE A 278 7.06 15.28 19.16
CA PHE A 278 5.95 14.35 19.19
C PHE A 278 5.21 14.53 20.51
N VAL A 279 3.92 14.86 20.43
CA VAL A 279 3.10 15.07 21.61
C VAL A 279 1.96 14.07 21.57
N GLY A 280 1.96 13.18 22.56
CA GLY A 280 0.82 12.33 22.84
C GLY A 280 -0.16 13.09 23.72
N TYR A 281 -1.43 13.04 23.36
CA TYR A 281 -2.50 13.55 24.18
C TYR A 281 -3.31 12.37 24.70
N LYS A 282 -3.70 12.44 25.97
CA LYS A 282 -4.60 11.46 26.59
C LYS A 282 -5.87 12.16 27.01
N SER A 283 -6.98 11.48 26.80
CA SER A 283 -8.29 11.96 27.27
C SER A 283 -8.30 11.95 28.81
N LEU A 284 -8.35 13.13 29.42
CA LEU A 284 -8.74 13.25 30.83
C LEU A 284 -10.27 13.38 30.85
N THR A 285 -10.93 12.36 31.40
CA THR A 285 -12.36 12.46 31.73
C THR A 285 -12.48 13.23 33.03
N ASP A 286 -12.81 14.51 32.95
CA ASP A 286 -13.33 15.23 34.09
C ASP A 286 -14.80 14.86 34.24
N ILE A 287 -15.15 14.11 35.29
CA ILE A 287 -16.50 13.58 35.52
C ILE A 287 -17.48 14.74 35.78
N ALA A 288 -16.99 15.94 36.13
CA ALA A 288 -17.82 17.06 36.56
C ALA A 288 -18.35 17.94 35.42
N PHE A 289 -17.75 17.91 34.22
CA PHE A 289 -18.17 18.74 33.10
C PHE A 289 -18.18 17.92 31.81
N ASP A 290 -19.25 18.01 31.03
CA ASP A 290 -19.43 17.33 29.73
C ASP A 290 -18.36 17.74 28.66
N ASN A 291 -17.40 18.58 29.05
CA ASN A 291 -16.26 19.00 28.25
C ASN A 291 -15.03 18.13 28.56
N ARG A 292 -14.64 17.28 27.60
CA ARG A 292 -13.36 16.56 27.65
C ARG A 292 -12.24 17.49 27.22
N TYR A 293 -11.19 17.56 28.03
CA TYR A 293 -9.96 18.28 27.68
C TYR A 293 -8.85 17.28 27.40
N LEU A 294 -8.04 17.55 26.37
CA LEU A 294 -6.76 16.86 26.21
C LEU A 294 -5.69 17.68 26.92
N THR A 295 -5.16 17.12 28.00
CA THR A 295 -3.86 17.55 28.47
C THR A 295 -2.80 16.86 27.63
N ALA A 296 -1.76 17.62 27.25
CA ALA A 296 -0.55 17.01 26.74
C ALA A 296 -0.03 16.06 27.82
N ASP A 297 -0.06 14.76 27.55
CA ASP A 297 0.34 13.73 28.52
C ASP A 297 1.85 13.83 28.72
N VAL A 298 2.60 13.73 27.61
CA VAL A 298 4.05 13.90 27.62
C VAL A 298 4.52 14.50 26.29
N VAL A 299 5.40 15.51 26.38
CA VAL A 299 6.07 16.11 25.22
C VAL A 299 7.40 15.41 25.00
N TYR A 300 7.47 14.56 23.98
CA TYR A 300 8.71 13.90 23.62
C TYR A 300 9.45 14.70 22.55
N LYS A 301 10.72 15.00 22.83
CA LYS A 301 11.64 15.49 21.80
C LYS A 301 12.09 14.28 21.00
N ILE A 302 11.79 14.26 19.70
CA ILE A 302 12.45 13.32 18.80
C ILE A 302 13.95 13.68 18.83
N PRO A 303 14.87 12.70 18.87
CA PRO A 303 16.30 12.96 19.02
C PRO A 303 16.80 14.07 18.08
N ALA A 304 17.65 14.97 18.60
CA ALA A 304 18.16 16.14 17.87
C ALA A 304 18.98 15.77 16.62
N THR A 305 19.30 14.49 16.44
CA THR A 305 19.96 13.94 15.25
C THR A 305 19.04 13.84 14.03
N MET A 306 17.74 14.15 14.15
CA MET A 306 16.89 14.45 12.99
C MET A 306 17.38 15.74 12.32
N THR A 307 18.19 15.58 11.28
CA THR A 307 18.65 16.70 10.44
C THR A 307 17.49 17.23 9.60
N MET A 308 17.61 18.45 9.03
CA MET A 308 16.63 18.98 8.07
C MET A 308 16.38 18.05 6.85
N ILE A 309 17.29 17.11 6.58
CA ILE A 309 17.14 16.13 5.48
C ILE A 309 16.02 15.12 5.79
N ASP A 310 15.74 14.88 7.08
CA ASP A 310 14.78 13.88 7.55
C ASP A 310 13.37 14.47 7.78
N ARG A 311 12.98 15.55 7.08
CA ARG A 311 11.67 16.21 7.29
C ARG A 311 10.54 15.18 7.30
N ILE A 312 9.95 14.86 8.44
CA ILE A 312 8.83 13.91 8.51
C ILE A 312 7.62 14.58 7.84
N SER A 313 6.96 13.89 6.92
CA SER A 313 5.72 14.35 6.28
C SER A 313 4.50 13.57 6.71
N GLN A 314 4.70 12.35 7.20
CA GLN A 314 3.63 11.44 7.51
C GLN A 314 3.97 10.57 8.73
N MET A 315 2.94 10.23 9.49
CA MET A 315 2.91 9.28 10.58
C MET A 315 1.89 8.18 10.25
N ARG A 316 2.13 6.98 10.78
CA ARG A 316 1.16 5.88 10.76
C ARG A 316 1.23 5.11 12.06
N VAL A 317 0.09 4.61 12.52
CA VAL A 317 0.04 3.69 13.67
C VAL A 317 0.04 2.25 13.17
N GLU A 318 0.95 1.44 13.70
CA GLU A 318 1.04 -0.01 13.44
C GLU A 318 1.22 -0.75 14.78
N GLY A 319 0.11 -1.31 15.27
CA GLY A 319 0.04 -1.82 16.65
C GLY A 319 0.30 -0.69 17.65
N ASP A 320 1.19 -0.94 18.61
CA ASP A 320 1.59 0.03 19.64
C ASP A 320 2.68 1.00 19.16
N ASN A 321 2.99 0.98 17.86
CA ASN A 321 4.06 1.77 17.29
C ASN A 321 3.52 2.93 16.43
N VAL A 322 4.21 4.06 16.50
CA VAL A 322 4.05 5.17 15.56
C VAL A 322 5.25 5.17 14.63
N LEU A 323 4.99 4.94 13.36
CA LEU A 323 5.97 5.01 12.30
C LEU A 323 6.03 6.42 11.72
N PHE A 324 7.24 6.94 11.54
CA PHE A 324 7.48 8.27 10.99
C PHE A 324 8.14 8.16 9.62
N PHE A 325 7.49 8.76 8.63
CA PHE A 325 7.89 8.71 7.23
C PHE A 325 8.49 10.06 6.82
N PRO A 326 9.73 10.07 6.29
CA PRO A 326 10.31 11.28 5.76
C PRO A 326 9.56 11.74 4.50
N SER A 327 9.59 13.04 4.23
CA SER A 327 8.96 13.68 3.07
C SER A 327 9.46 13.11 1.76
N SER A 328 10.64 12.49 1.76
CA SER A 328 11.23 11.89 0.57
C SER A 328 10.81 10.43 0.34
N MET A 329 10.30 9.70 1.34
CA MET A 329 10.01 8.26 1.19
C MET A 329 8.83 7.77 2.03
N GLN A 330 8.08 6.82 1.48
CA GLN A 330 7.08 6.04 2.24
C GLN A 330 7.65 4.79 2.94
N ILE A 331 8.92 4.84 3.35
CA ILE A 331 9.53 3.85 4.22
C ILE A 331 9.76 4.53 5.57
N PRO A 332 9.37 3.91 6.70
CA PRO A 332 9.61 4.50 8.00
C PRO A 332 11.11 4.72 8.20
N LEU A 333 11.47 5.91 8.67
CA LEU A 333 12.84 6.21 9.08
C LEU A 333 12.98 6.17 10.59
N TRP A 334 11.88 6.44 11.30
CA TRP A 334 11.83 6.36 12.75
C TRP A 334 10.62 5.56 13.19
N LYS A 335 10.81 4.83 14.28
CA LYS A 335 9.77 4.09 14.99
C LYS A 335 9.71 4.60 16.42
N GLY A 336 8.54 5.11 16.81
CA GLY A 336 8.19 5.40 18.19
C GLY A 336 7.44 4.22 18.76
N THR A 337 7.86 3.75 19.94
CA THR A 337 7.18 2.67 20.66
C THR A 337 6.85 3.15 22.06
N GLU A 338 5.60 2.98 22.48
CA GLU A 338 5.18 3.33 23.83
C GLU A 338 5.64 2.24 24.82
N SER A 339 6.46 2.62 25.81
CA SER A 339 6.84 1.76 26.91
C SER A 339 6.09 2.16 28.17
N MET A 340 5.45 1.18 28.84
CA MET A 340 4.72 1.43 30.09
C MET A 340 5.59 2.11 31.17
N THR A 341 6.88 1.80 31.23
CA THR A 341 7.77 2.29 32.31
C THR A 341 8.59 3.51 31.90
N ARG A 342 8.90 3.67 30.61
CA ARG A 342 9.84 4.68 30.09
C ARG A 342 9.19 5.71 29.16
N GLY A 343 7.89 5.62 28.93
CA GLY A 343 7.20 6.43 27.93
C GLY A 343 7.65 6.06 26.52
N TRP A 344 7.51 7.01 25.58
CA TRP A 344 7.85 6.78 24.18
C TRP A 344 9.36 6.71 23.94
N GLN A 345 9.80 5.63 23.31
CA GLN A 345 11.17 5.44 22.83
C GLN A 345 11.20 5.56 21.31
N PHE A 346 12.15 6.32 20.79
CA PHE A 346 12.32 6.52 19.35
C PHE A 346 13.60 5.84 18.89
N ALA A 347 13.45 4.92 17.94
CA ALA A 347 14.57 4.28 17.25
C ALA A 347 14.62 4.78 15.80
N ARG A 348 15.83 5.06 15.31
CA ARG A 348 16.07 5.30 13.89
C ARG A 348 16.28 3.96 13.20
N GLU A 349 15.60 3.74 12.09
CA GLU A 349 15.88 2.62 11.20
C GLU A 349 17.01 3.01 10.24
N ASP A 350 18.03 2.15 10.11
CA ASP A 350 19.09 2.39 9.13
C ASP A 350 18.50 2.30 7.71
N THR A 351 19.03 3.12 6.81
CA THR A 351 18.61 3.17 5.39
C THR A 351 19.80 3.02 4.44
N SER A 352 20.98 2.67 4.96
CA SER A 352 22.16 2.36 4.18
C SER A 352 22.23 0.87 3.80
N LEU A 353 22.66 0.59 2.56
CA LEU A 353 22.97 -0.76 2.09
C LEU A 353 24.44 -0.84 1.69
N PRO A 354 25.23 -1.76 2.28
CA PRO A 354 26.61 -1.95 1.88
C PRO A 354 26.71 -2.42 0.42
N GLU A 355 27.74 -1.99 -0.31
CA GLU A 355 27.96 -2.38 -1.71
C GLU A 355 28.18 -3.88 -1.89
N MET A 356 28.90 -4.53 -0.97
CA MET A 356 29.18 -5.96 -1.08
C MET A 356 27.95 -6.81 -0.74
N HIS A 357 27.82 -7.98 -1.38
CA HIS A 357 26.84 -9.02 -1.00
C HIS A 357 27.23 -9.70 0.30
N VAL A 358 27.31 -8.92 1.37
CA VAL A 358 27.58 -9.45 2.70
C VAL A 358 26.24 -9.57 3.41
N ILE A 359 26.04 -10.65 4.14
CA ILE A 359 24.92 -10.76 5.08
C ILE A 359 25.22 -9.81 6.23
N TRP A 360 24.32 -8.88 6.52
CA TRP A 360 24.48 -8.00 7.68
C TRP A 360 23.34 -8.15 8.66
N LEU A 361 23.64 -7.85 9.93
CA LEU A 361 22.71 -7.90 11.03
C LEU A 361 22.10 -6.52 11.26
N SER A 362 20.77 -6.43 11.24
CA SER A 362 20.03 -5.20 11.54
C SER A 362 18.61 -5.54 12.02
N ASP A 363 18.06 -4.74 12.94
CA ASP A 363 16.77 -5.02 13.58
C ASP A 363 15.64 -5.20 12.56
N VAL A 364 15.30 -4.16 11.79
CA VAL A 364 14.29 -4.20 10.72
C VAL A 364 14.62 -3.12 9.69
N LEU A 365 14.67 -3.51 8.40
CA LEU A 365 14.90 -2.59 7.30
C LEU A 365 13.75 -2.66 6.29
N GLY A 366 13.16 -1.51 5.97
CA GLY A 366 12.24 -1.38 4.83
C GLY A 366 10.80 -1.82 5.10
N LYS A 367 9.97 -1.75 4.06
CA LYS A 367 8.54 -2.05 4.11
C LYS A 367 8.29 -3.55 3.94
N PRO A 368 7.65 -4.26 4.89
CA PRO A 368 7.34 -5.68 4.74
C PRO A 368 6.49 -5.96 3.49
N ILE A 369 6.85 -7.03 2.77
CA ILE A 369 6.15 -7.52 1.58
C ILE A 369 5.45 -8.84 1.94
N LYS A 370 6.21 -9.88 2.25
CA LYS A 370 5.69 -11.23 2.51
C LYS A 370 6.61 -11.97 3.47
N HIS A 371 6.06 -12.75 4.38
CA HIS A 371 6.83 -13.66 5.23
C HIS A 371 6.46 -15.12 4.97
N TYR A 372 7.37 -16.01 5.31
CA TYR A 372 7.21 -17.45 5.22
C TYR A 372 7.92 -18.16 6.38
N HIS A 373 7.21 -19.10 7.01
CA HIS A 373 7.74 -19.92 8.10
C HIS A 373 8.07 -21.30 7.57
N HIS A 374 9.35 -21.66 7.59
CA HIS A 374 9.83 -22.99 7.26
C HIS A 374 9.80 -23.85 8.52
N HIS A 375 8.77 -24.68 8.65
CA HIS A 375 8.56 -25.53 9.82
C HIS A 375 9.36 -26.83 9.77
N LYS A 376 9.97 -27.22 10.89
CA LYS A 376 10.65 -28.52 11.09
C LYS A 376 11.61 -28.88 9.95
N LEU A 377 12.47 -27.94 9.57
CA LEU A 377 13.60 -28.25 8.71
C LEU A 377 14.53 -29.21 9.47
N THR A 378 14.78 -30.39 8.90
CA THR A 378 15.74 -31.37 9.42
C THR A 378 16.92 -31.42 8.47
N HIS A 379 18.11 -31.00 8.94
CA HIS A 379 19.31 -31.06 8.13
C HIS A 379 20.55 -31.27 8.99
N LYS A 380 21.35 -32.28 8.64
CA LYS A 380 22.53 -32.68 9.42
C LYS A 380 23.44 -31.49 9.74
N ASP A 381 23.72 -30.64 8.76
CA ASP A 381 24.65 -29.51 8.91
C ASP A 381 24.05 -28.27 9.61
N LEU A 382 22.72 -28.09 9.62
CA LEU A 382 22.09 -26.93 10.27
C LEU A 382 21.86 -27.19 11.77
N ASN A 383 21.39 -28.39 12.08
CA ASN A 383 20.78 -28.68 13.36
C ASN A 383 21.03 -30.12 13.84
N ASN A 384 22.07 -30.79 13.33
CA ASN A 384 22.36 -32.19 13.62
C ASN A 384 21.14 -33.10 13.38
N SER A 385 20.32 -32.77 12.38
CA SER A 385 19.03 -33.41 12.07
C SER A 385 17.89 -33.18 13.08
N SER A 386 18.10 -32.38 14.12
CA SER A 386 17.03 -31.95 15.03
C SER A 386 16.08 -30.99 14.33
N PRO A 387 14.75 -31.15 14.40
CA PRO A 387 13.83 -30.27 13.69
C PRO A 387 13.92 -28.81 14.19
N THR A 388 14.33 -27.88 13.33
CA THR A 388 14.33 -26.43 13.63
C THR A 388 13.40 -25.66 12.69
N CYS A 389 12.98 -24.47 13.13
CA CYS A 389 12.18 -23.58 12.29
C CYS A 389 13.03 -22.41 11.79
N VAL A 390 12.72 -21.92 10.59
CA VAL A 390 13.35 -20.72 10.02
C VAL A 390 12.24 -19.79 9.54
N ASN A 391 12.31 -18.54 9.96
CA ASN A 391 11.44 -17.47 9.51
C ASN A 391 12.17 -16.67 8.42
N THR A 392 11.52 -16.46 7.28
CA THR A 392 12.03 -15.58 6.23
C THR A 392 11.00 -14.51 5.88
N ALA A 393 11.47 -13.30 5.57
CA ALA A 393 10.60 -12.21 5.16
C ALA A 393 11.22 -11.37 4.05
N LEU A 394 10.42 -11.02 3.04
CA LEU A 394 10.78 -10.05 2.03
C LEU A 394 10.41 -8.65 2.50
N LYS A 395 11.33 -7.70 2.33
CA LYS A 395 11.14 -6.29 2.65
C LYS A 395 11.58 -5.44 1.46
N LEU A 396 10.80 -4.43 1.12
CA LEU A 396 11.19 -3.43 0.12
C LEU A 396 12.06 -2.38 0.80
N PHE A 397 13.22 -2.15 0.21
CA PHE A 397 14.20 -1.19 0.70
C PHE A 397 14.56 -0.19 -0.38
N ILE A 398 14.75 1.07 -0.01
CA ILE A 398 15.09 2.14 -0.95
C ILE A 398 16.25 2.92 -0.36
N ASN A 399 17.40 2.89 -1.05
CA ASN A 399 18.57 3.66 -0.67
C ASN A 399 18.78 4.82 -1.65
N ARG A 400 18.97 6.02 -1.10
CA ARG A 400 19.31 7.23 -1.87
C ARG A 400 20.77 7.62 -1.77
N LYS A 401 21.47 7.19 -0.73
CA LYS A 401 22.83 7.67 -0.46
C LYS A 401 23.80 6.90 -1.34
N ASN A 402 24.58 7.63 -2.13
CA ASN A 402 25.74 7.09 -2.85
C ASN A 402 26.95 6.93 -1.92
N TYR A 403 26.99 7.70 -0.83
CA TYR A 403 28.10 7.71 0.13
C TYR A 403 27.57 7.99 1.54
N ASP A 404 28.08 7.28 2.53
CA ASP A 404 28.01 7.73 3.92
C ASP A 404 29.26 8.58 4.16
N SER A 405 29.12 9.84 4.55
CA SER A 405 30.27 10.72 4.82
C SER A 405 31.23 10.14 5.86
N ASN A 406 30.74 9.18 6.66
CA ASN A 406 31.48 8.55 7.73
C ASN A 406 32.04 7.17 7.37
N GLN A 407 31.73 6.61 6.19
CA GLN A 407 32.20 5.28 5.79
C GLN A 407 32.93 5.32 4.45
N THR A 408 34.01 4.53 4.35
CA THR A 408 34.79 4.32 3.13
C THR A 408 34.18 3.28 2.19
N ILE A 409 33.07 2.64 2.61
CA ILE A 409 32.43 1.57 1.86
C ILE A 409 31.38 2.20 0.95
N PRO A 410 31.42 1.95 -0.38
CA PRO A 410 30.39 2.45 -1.27
C PRO A 410 29.02 1.88 -0.89
N LEU A 411 27.96 2.65 -1.12
CA LEU A 411 26.60 2.23 -0.80
C LEU A 411 25.82 1.88 -2.07
N ARG A 412 24.98 0.84 -2.00
CA ARG A 412 24.07 0.52 -3.11
C ARG A 412 22.95 1.52 -3.15
N LYS A 413 23.01 2.49 -4.06
CA LYS A 413 21.82 3.28 -4.40
C LYS A 413 20.86 2.48 -5.25
N GLY A 414 19.55 2.64 -5.00
CA GLY A 414 18.49 1.98 -5.76
C GLY A 414 17.33 1.51 -4.88
N ALA A 415 16.41 0.76 -5.48
CA ALA A 415 15.32 0.09 -4.79
C ALA A 415 15.53 -1.43 -4.86
N PHE A 416 15.53 -2.08 -3.70
CA PHE A 416 15.90 -3.48 -3.55
C PHE A 416 14.83 -4.23 -2.77
N ILE A 417 14.75 -5.54 -3.03
CA ILE A 417 14.03 -6.48 -2.18
C ILE A 417 15.06 -7.19 -1.34
N LEU A 418 14.96 -7.03 -0.03
CA LEU A 418 15.77 -7.71 0.96
C LEU A 418 15.02 -8.93 1.46
N LYS A 419 15.75 -10.00 1.72
CA LYS A 419 15.28 -11.16 2.45
C LYS A 419 15.90 -11.14 3.84
N ALA A 420 15.06 -10.95 4.84
CA ALA A 420 15.39 -11.07 6.25
C ALA A 420 15.24 -12.53 6.68
N VAL A 421 16.20 -13.05 7.45
CA VAL A 421 16.21 -14.42 7.98
C VAL A 421 16.28 -14.37 9.50
N GLN A 422 15.46 -15.19 10.15
CA GLN A 422 15.43 -15.38 11.60
C GLN A 422 15.38 -16.86 11.95
N TYR A 423 16.18 -17.25 12.94
CA TYR A 423 16.20 -18.60 13.53
C TYR A 423 15.55 -18.56 14.92
N PRO A 424 14.22 -18.69 15.03
CA PRO A 424 13.55 -18.65 16.33
C PRO A 424 13.89 -19.88 17.18
N LEU A 425 13.95 -19.70 18.51
CA LEU A 425 14.15 -20.79 19.48
C LEU A 425 13.00 -21.82 19.53
N GLY A 426 11.87 -21.52 18.87
CA GLY A 426 10.70 -22.39 18.79
C GLY A 426 9.90 -22.17 17.52
N CYS A 427 8.78 -22.89 17.39
CA CYS A 427 7.87 -22.74 16.25
C CYS A 427 6.95 -21.53 16.44
N THR A 428 7.48 -20.31 16.28
CA THR A 428 6.70 -19.07 16.31
C THR A 428 6.55 -18.49 14.91
N GLN A 429 5.35 -17.99 14.61
CA GLN A 429 5.10 -17.30 13.35
C GLN A 429 5.86 -15.96 13.35
N PHE A 430 6.48 -15.63 12.21
CA PHE A 430 7.11 -14.33 12.03
C PHE A 430 6.06 -13.22 11.98
N ASP A 431 6.12 -12.29 12.93
CA ASP A 431 5.38 -11.04 12.85
C ASP A 431 6.28 -9.96 12.22
N PRO A 432 6.02 -9.52 10.98
CA PRO A 432 6.88 -8.55 10.31
C PRO A 432 6.93 -7.16 10.97
N TYR A 433 6.03 -6.85 11.90
CA TYR A 433 5.92 -5.55 12.57
C TYR A 433 6.43 -5.57 14.01
N ALA A 434 6.56 -6.76 14.60
CA ALA A 434 7.16 -6.92 15.91
C ALA A 434 8.64 -6.48 15.91
N PRO A 435 9.13 -5.92 17.03
CA PRO A 435 10.56 -5.74 17.21
C PRO A 435 11.22 -7.13 17.27
N HIS A 436 12.13 -7.37 16.34
CA HIS A 436 13.02 -8.54 16.39
C HIS A 436 14.40 -8.09 16.82
N GLY A 437 15.18 -9.01 17.39
CA GLY A 437 16.62 -8.82 17.47
C GLY A 437 17.25 -8.73 16.08
N PRO A 438 18.57 -8.56 15.99
CA PRO A 438 19.25 -8.37 14.71
C PRO A 438 18.94 -9.52 13.74
N LEU A 439 18.40 -9.17 12.58
CA LEU A 439 18.06 -10.10 11.51
C LEU A 439 19.15 -10.10 10.45
N GLU A 440 19.40 -11.26 9.85
CA GLU A 440 20.27 -11.38 8.68
C GLU A 440 19.52 -10.87 7.45
N HIS A 441 20.03 -9.83 6.79
CA HIS A 441 19.44 -9.29 5.56
C HIS A 441 20.31 -9.60 4.34
N ILE A 442 19.67 -10.05 3.26
CA ILE A 442 20.33 -10.30 1.97
C ILE A 442 19.53 -9.65 0.83
N PRO A 443 20.15 -8.89 -0.09
CA PRO A 443 19.47 -8.41 -1.29
C PRO A 443 19.20 -9.56 -2.25
N VAL A 444 17.92 -9.80 -2.56
CA VAL A 444 17.47 -10.90 -3.43
C VAL A 444 16.94 -10.42 -4.77
N ALA A 445 16.48 -9.17 -4.84
CA ALA A 445 16.15 -8.53 -6.11
C ALA A 445 16.48 -7.04 -6.12
N CYS A 446 16.74 -6.50 -7.31
CA CYS A 446 16.83 -5.08 -7.62
C CYS A 446 15.61 -4.71 -8.48
N LEU A 447 14.97 -3.59 -8.18
CA LEU A 447 13.95 -3.00 -9.04
C LEU A 447 14.69 -2.15 -10.09
N ALA A 448 14.66 -2.59 -11.35
CA ALA A 448 15.31 -1.89 -12.45
C ALA A 448 14.70 -0.50 -12.61
N ASP A 449 15.54 0.48 -12.89
CA ASP A 449 15.14 1.87 -13.12
C ASP A 449 14.05 2.31 -12.13
N PRO A 450 14.32 2.47 -10.83
CA PRO A 450 13.35 3.13 -9.96
C PRO A 450 13.10 4.57 -10.45
N PRO A 451 11.98 5.22 -10.08
CA PRO A 451 11.83 6.65 -10.30
C PRO A 451 13.05 7.41 -9.74
N ASP A 452 13.43 8.53 -10.35
CA ASP A 452 14.64 9.26 -9.98
C ASP A 452 14.69 9.55 -8.47
N LEU A 453 15.55 8.80 -7.78
CA LEU A 453 15.68 8.82 -6.33
C LEU A 453 16.47 10.04 -5.86
N ASP A 454 17.23 10.72 -6.72
CA ASP A 454 17.92 11.96 -6.35
C ASP A 454 16.97 13.13 -6.39
N ASN A 455 16.15 13.20 -7.44
CA ASN A 455 15.24 14.31 -7.73
C ASN A 455 13.78 14.03 -7.32
N LEU A 456 13.60 13.53 -6.09
CA LEU A 456 12.27 13.30 -5.56
C LEU A 456 11.55 14.62 -5.26
N PRO A 457 10.24 14.71 -5.54
CA PRO A 457 9.47 15.90 -5.23
C PRO A 457 9.36 16.07 -3.70
N THR A 458 8.93 17.25 -3.25
CA THR A 458 8.67 17.51 -1.81
C THR A 458 7.62 16.58 -1.20
N ILE A 459 6.76 15.99 -2.03
CA ILE A 459 5.77 14.97 -1.64
C ILE A 459 6.38 13.56 -1.52
N GLY A 460 7.61 13.37 -1.99
CA GLY A 460 8.38 12.12 -1.89
C GLY A 460 8.02 11.04 -2.89
N LEU A 461 8.69 9.90 -2.71
CA LEU A 461 8.40 8.65 -3.40
C LEU A 461 7.19 7.95 -2.75
N LYS A 462 6.21 7.60 -3.59
CA LYS A 462 5.04 6.81 -3.18
C LYS A 462 5.26 5.34 -3.47
N VAL A 463 4.83 4.48 -2.55
CA VAL A 463 5.12 3.05 -2.53
C VAL A 463 3.88 2.27 -2.12
N ALA A 464 3.35 1.45 -3.02
CA ALA A 464 2.22 0.58 -2.74
C ALA A 464 2.57 -0.88 -3.07
N VAL A 465 2.25 -1.80 -2.17
CA VAL A 465 2.41 -3.26 -2.38
C VAL A 465 1.03 -3.87 -2.50
N SER A 466 0.81 -4.72 -3.50
CA SER A 466 -0.48 -5.35 -3.71
C SER A 466 -0.85 -6.32 -2.57
N PRO A 467 -2.13 -6.67 -2.37
CA PRO A 467 -2.55 -7.49 -1.23
C PRO A 467 -1.90 -8.88 -1.13
N ARG A 468 -1.66 -9.55 -2.27
CA ARG A 468 -0.89 -10.82 -2.28
C ARG A 468 0.60 -10.60 -2.50
N SER A 469 0.98 -9.35 -2.63
CA SER A 469 2.35 -8.91 -2.79
C SER A 469 2.98 -9.42 -4.07
N HIS A 470 2.20 -9.60 -5.14
CA HIS A 470 2.75 -9.93 -6.45
C HIS A 470 3.09 -8.70 -7.29
N ARG A 471 2.82 -7.50 -6.78
CA ARG A 471 3.12 -6.24 -7.45
C ARG A 471 3.58 -5.19 -6.45
N ILE A 472 4.56 -4.39 -6.89
CA ILE A 472 5.06 -3.22 -6.16
C ILE A 472 4.92 -2.04 -7.10
N ALA A 473 4.24 -0.99 -6.67
CA ALA A 473 4.12 0.25 -7.41
C ALA A 473 4.99 1.32 -6.75
N LEU A 474 5.89 1.93 -7.53
CA LEU A 474 6.68 3.09 -7.15
C LEU A 474 6.24 4.29 -7.98
N ALA A 475 5.99 5.43 -7.34
CA ALA A 475 5.65 6.65 -8.05
C ALA A 475 6.43 7.87 -7.53
N ALA A 476 6.99 8.63 -8.45
CA ALA A 476 7.54 9.95 -8.18
C ALA A 476 7.21 10.87 -9.36
N TRP A 477 6.81 12.12 -9.06
CA TRP A 477 6.35 13.06 -10.08
C TRP A 477 5.26 12.47 -10.99
N LYS A 478 5.55 12.35 -12.30
CA LYS A 478 4.68 11.79 -13.34
C LYS A 478 5.08 10.35 -13.72
N THR A 479 6.03 9.75 -13.01
CA THR A 479 6.48 8.39 -13.25
C THR A 479 5.73 7.46 -12.30
N LEU A 480 5.06 6.44 -12.85
CA LEU A 480 4.45 5.35 -12.10
C LEU A 480 4.96 4.03 -12.67
N ARG A 481 5.75 3.32 -11.87
CA ARG A 481 6.38 2.05 -12.24
C ARG A 481 5.78 0.93 -11.43
N VAL A 482 5.33 -0.13 -12.09
CA VAL A 482 4.79 -1.33 -11.45
C VAL A 482 5.71 -2.51 -11.72
N TYR A 483 6.30 -3.03 -10.66
CA TYR A 483 7.17 -4.19 -10.68
C TYR A 483 6.37 -5.43 -10.36
N SER A 484 6.54 -6.46 -11.18
CA SER A 484 6.00 -7.78 -10.88
C SER A 484 6.95 -8.59 -10.02
N ILE A 485 6.40 -9.17 -8.97
CA ILE A 485 7.09 -10.07 -8.07
C ILE A 485 6.24 -11.33 -7.85
N ASP A 486 6.88 -12.45 -7.64
CA ASP A 486 6.34 -13.65 -7.02
C ASP A 486 7.14 -13.88 -5.73
N PRO A 487 6.59 -13.51 -4.56
CA PRO A 487 7.28 -13.66 -3.29
C PRO A 487 7.73 -15.10 -3.03
N MET A 488 6.95 -16.09 -3.49
CA MET A 488 7.27 -17.49 -3.29
C MET A 488 8.50 -17.93 -4.09
N ALA A 489 8.83 -17.23 -5.17
CA ALA A 489 10.08 -17.48 -5.91
C ALA A 489 11.32 -17.13 -5.07
N PHE A 490 11.20 -16.23 -4.09
CA PHE A 490 12.29 -15.89 -3.19
C PHE A 490 12.21 -16.63 -1.86
N LEU A 491 11.01 -17.03 -1.44
CA LEU A 491 10.77 -17.64 -0.13
C LEU A 491 10.74 -19.18 -0.15
N SER A 492 10.48 -19.82 -1.30
CA SER A 492 10.36 -21.28 -1.39
C SER A 492 11.23 -21.88 -2.49
N PRO A 493 12.18 -22.76 -2.14
CA PRO A 493 12.95 -23.55 -3.11
C PRO A 493 12.06 -24.30 -4.10
N LYS A 494 11.00 -24.96 -3.61
CA LYS A 494 10.13 -25.79 -4.46
C LYS A 494 9.41 -25.00 -5.55
N HIS A 495 9.17 -23.71 -5.28
CA HIS A 495 8.47 -22.79 -6.18
C HIS A 495 9.45 -22.08 -7.13
N SER A 496 10.62 -21.68 -6.62
CA SER A 496 11.67 -21.05 -7.44
C SER A 496 12.24 -22.01 -8.49
N HIS A 497 12.42 -23.29 -8.14
CA HIS A 497 13.07 -24.28 -8.98
C HIS A 497 12.03 -25.10 -9.75
N GLY A 498 12.01 -24.90 -11.07
CA GLY A 498 11.02 -25.46 -11.97
C GLY A 498 11.10 -26.98 -12.17
N SER A 499 12.25 -27.60 -11.88
CA SER A 499 12.49 -29.04 -12.12
C SER A 499 13.21 -29.70 -10.94
N PRO A 500 12.78 -30.90 -10.49
CA PRO A 500 13.46 -31.62 -9.44
C PRO A 500 14.92 -31.98 -9.75
N LYS A 501 15.28 -32.04 -11.04
CA LYS A 501 16.58 -32.56 -11.50
C LYS A 501 17.76 -31.61 -11.25
N THR A 502 17.51 -30.31 -11.02
CA THR A 502 18.55 -29.37 -10.61
C THR A 502 18.77 -29.37 -9.09
N HIS A 503 17.98 -30.14 -8.32
CA HIS A 503 18.15 -30.22 -6.87
C HIS A 503 19.38 -31.01 -6.39
N SER A 504 20.11 -31.70 -7.27
CA SER A 504 21.31 -32.45 -6.87
C SER A 504 22.55 -31.57 -6.63
N ARG A 505 22.50 -30.28 -6.98
CA ARG A 505 23.64 -29.36 -6.87
C ARG A 505 23.51 -28.29 -5.79
N TRP A 506 22.57 -28.45 -4.87
CA TRP A 506 22.43 -27.52 -3.75
C TRP A 506 23.70 -27.56 -2.93
N HIS A 507 24.21 -26.37 -2.60
CA HIS A 507 25.08 -26.26 -1.45
C HIS A 507 24.24 -26.71 -0.27
N SER A 508 24.64 -27.80 0.38
CA SER A 508 23.98 -28.41 1.54
C SER A 508 23.81 -27.45 2.74
N HIS A 509 24.20 -26.18 2.60
CA HIS A 509 24.23 -25.16 3.62
C HIS A 509 23.22 -24.01 3.41
N ASP A 510 22.41 -24.01 2.34
CA ASP A 510 21.46 -22.91 2.04
C ASP A 510 20.03 -23.12 2.58
N PHE A 511 19.88 -23.22 3.90
CA PHE A 511 18.62 -23.62 4.55
C PHE A 511 17.52 -22.56 4.44
N ALA A 512 17.91 -21.30 4.53
CA ALA A 512 17.00 -20.17 4.40
C ALA A 512 16.73 -19.82 2.93
N PHE A 513 17.29 -20.57 1.97
CA PHE A 513 17.17 -20.30 0.54
C PHE A 513 17.61 -18.88 0.17
N VAL A 514 18.80 -18.51 0.61
CA VAL A 514 19.42 -17.21 0.42
C VAL A 514 20.15 -17.17 -0.93
N TYR A 515 20.83 -18.24 -1.31
CA TYR A 515 21.66 -18.27 -2.49
C TYR A 515 20.83 -18.49 -3.76
N ARG A 516 20.99 -17.58 -4.73
CA ARG A 516 20.33 -17.64 -6.05
C ARG A 516 18.79 -17.72 -5.99
N CYS A 517 18.18 -17.31 -4.88
CA CYS A 517 16.73 -17.35 -4.77
C CYS A 517 16.06 -16.46 -5.82
N GLY A 518 14.97 -16.95 -6.40
CA GLY A 518 14.29 -16.34 -7.54
C GLY A 518 15.01 -16.45 -8.88
N ARG A 519 16.33 -16.71 -8.93
CA ARG A 519 17.10 -16.61 -10.20
C ARG A 519 16.58 -17.53 -11.30
N GLU A 520 16.24 -18.77 -10.97
CA GLU A 520 15.65 -19.71 -11.96
C GLU A 520 14.22 -19.33 -12.34
N TYR A 521 13.46 -18.74 -11.42
CA TYR A 521 12.08 -18.34 -11.69
C TYR A 521 12.02 -17.18 -12.68
N TYR A 522 12.88 -16.18 -12.50
CA TYR A 522 12.89 -15.01 -13.37
C TYR A 522 13.69 -15.26 -14.64
N SER A 523 14.74 -16.11 -14.61
CA SER A 523 15.52 -16.66 -15.74
C SER A 523 15.71 -15.72 -16.95
N ASN A 524 15.69 -14.41 -16.71
CA ASN A 524 15.73 -13.35 -17.68
C ASN A 524 17.17 -13.00 -18.11
N GLY A 525 18.15 -13.80 -17.70
CA GLY A 525 19.58 -13.60 -17.98
C GLY A 525 20.21 -12.41 -17.25
N ALA A 526 19.43 -11.39 -16.89
CA ALA A 526 19.86 -10.21 -16.16
C ALA A 526 20.01 -10.51 -14.66
N SER A 527 21.25 -10.69 -14.22
CA SER A 527 21.63 -10.55 -12.82
C SER A 527 22.56 -9.36 -12.71
N GLU A 528 22.09 -8.27 -12.15
CA GLU A 528 22.91 -7.12 -11.78
C GLU A 528 23.18 -7.21 -10.29
N ARG A 529 24.43 -6.94 -9.88
CA ARG A 529 24.84 -6.92 -8.46
C ARG A 529 24.23 -8.10 -7.72
N GLY A 530 24.54 -9.31 -8.19
CA GLY A 530 24.25 -10.61 -7.54
C GLY A 530 22.80 -10.89 -7.15
N CYS A 531 21.82 -10.14 -7.65
CA CYS A 531 20.41 -10.32 -7.35
C CYS A 531 19.56 -10.36 -8.63
N VAL A 532 18.30 -10.76 -8.52
CA VAL A 532 17.36 -10.78 -9.65
C VAL A 532 17.01 -9.35 -10.04
N VAL A 533 17.07 -9.02 -11.33
CA VAL A 533 16.58 -7.72 -11.82
C VAL A 533 15.10 -7.85 -12.18
N LEU A 534 14.27 -7.02 -11.55
CA LEU A 534 12.83 -6.93 -11.81
C LEU A 534 12.56 -5.69 -12.66
N GLU A 535 12.16 -5.91 -13.92
CA GLU A 535 11.80 -4.85 -14.85
C GLU A 535 10.43 -4.24 -14.51
N PRO A 536 10.28 -2.91 -14.57
CA PRO A 536 9.00 -2.26 -14.34
C PRO A 536 8.09 -2.33 -15.57
N ILE A 537 6.79 -2.22 -15.34
CA ILE A 537 5.83 -1.76 -16.33
C ILE A 537 5.59 -0.26 -16.05
N ASP A 538 5.89 0.59 -17.03
CA ASP A 538 5.62 2.02 -16.94
C ASP A 538 4.14 2.31 -17.20
N LEU A 539 3.42 2.78 -16.18
CA LEU A 539 2.03 3.18 -16.32
C LEU A 539 1.92 4.66 -16.69
N LYS A 540 1.11 4.96 -17.71
CA LYS A 540 0.79 6.33 -18.07
C LYS A 540 0.09 7.02 -16.91
N THR A 541 0.68 8.10 -16.42
CA THR A 541 0.05 8.99 -15.45
C THR A 541 -0.43 10.25 -16.15
N THR A 542 -1.47 10.87 -15.61
CA THR A 542 -1.95 12.18 -16.08
C THR A 542 -1.54 13.30 -15.14
N GLY A 543 -0.83 13.00 -14.05
CA GLY A 543 -0.63 13.96 -12.99
C GLY A 543 0.41 13.56 -11.94
N ILE A 544 0.67 14.48 -11.02
CA ILE A 544 1.49 14.27 -9.83
C ILE A 544 0.71 13.40 -8.85
N ILE A 545 1.30 12.30 -8.39
CA ILE A 545 0.67 11.34 -7.47
C ILE A 545 0.92 11.72 -6.00
N TYR A 546 -0.16 12.07 -5.27
CA TYR A 546 -0.14 12.42 -3.85
C TYR A 546 -0.32 11.21 -2.94
N ALA A 547 -1.17 10.25 -3.34
CA ALA A 547 -1.41 9.00 -2.63
C ALA A 547 -1.53 7.85 -3.63
N LEU A 548 -1.13 6.65 -3.24
CA LEU A 548 -1.08 5.46 -4.08
C LEU A 548 -1.45 4.23 -3.26
N GLU A 549 -2.41 3.44 -3.72
CA GLU A 549 -2.90 2.28 -2.99
C GLU A 549 -3.49 1.20 -3.90
N TRP A 550 -3.23 -0.07 -3.58
CA TRP A 550 -3.86 -1.19 -4.25
C TRP A 550 -5.24 -1.49 -3.67
N ARG A 551 -6.24 -1.62 -4.54
CA ARG A 551 -7.58 -2.10 -4.19
C ARG A 551 -7.67 -3.62 -4.28
N SER A 552 -7.12 -4.19 -5.36
CA SER A 552 -7.01 -5.62 -5.57
C SER A 552 -5.59 -5.95 -6.05
N GLU A 553 -5.32 -7.21 -6.40
CA GLU A 553 -4.03 -7.55 -6.98
C GLU A 553 -3.72 -6.81 -8.28
N ASP A 554 -4.77 -6.47 -9.02
CA ASP A 554 -4.68 -5.99 -10.40
C ASP A 554 -5.33 -4.60 -10.56
N GLN A 555 -5.70 -3.95 -9.46
CA GLN A 555 -6.29 -2.60 -9.48
C GLN A 555 -5.53 -1.67 -8.55
N LEU A 556 -4.87 -0.69 -9.16
CA LEU A 556 -4.12 0.36 -8.49
C LEU A 556 -4.89 1.67 -8.55
N TRP A 557 -4.96 2.37 -7.43
CA TRP A 557 -5.63 3.66 -7.30
C TRP A 557 -4.63 4.71 -6.86
N ALA A 558 -4.78 5.92 -7.37
CA ALA A 558 -4.01 7.07 -6.92
C ALA A 558 -4.89 8.31 -6.77
N LEU A 559 -4.51 9.16 -5.82
CA LEU A 559 -4.94 10.55 -5.80
C LEU A 559 -3.88 11.38 -6.52
N THR A 560 -4.27 12.07 -7.59
CA THR A 560 -3.39 12.90 -8.42
C THR A 560 -3.79 14.37 -8.37
N ASN A 561 -3.01 15.26 -8.98
CA ASN A 561 -3.41 16.66 -9.13
C ASN A 561 -4.64 16.81 -10.03
N GLU A 562 -4.85 15.90 -10.97
CA GLU A 562 -6.06 15.90 -11.82
C GLU A 562 -7.27 15.29 -11.12
N GLY A 563 -7.06 14.49 -10.07
CA GLY A 563 -8.11 13.84 -9.30
C GLY A 563 -7.81 12.37 -9.03
N VAL A 564 -8.85 11.55 -8.86
CA VAL A 564 -8.66 10.12 -8.59
C VAL A 564 -8.38 9.40 -9.90
N CYS A 565 -7.33 8.58 -9.93
CA CYS A 565 -7.02 7.72 -11.06
C CYS A 565 -7.05 6.26 -10.63
N LYS A 566 -7.60 5.41 -11.48
CA LYS A 566 -7.60 3.95 -11.35
C LYS A 566 -6.90 3.36 -12.57
N TRP A 567 -6.02 2.39 -12.31
CA TRP A 567 -5.42 1.52 -13.32
C TRP A 567 -5.87 0.09 -13.06
N ASP A 568 -6.58 -0.52 -14.03
CA ASP A 568 -6.82 -1.95 -14.07
C ASP A 568 -5.79 -2.62 -14.98
N ILE A 569 -4.88 -3.36 -14.36
CA ILE A 569 -3.72 -4.01 -14.98
C ILE A 569 -3.90 -5.54 -15.01
N GLY A 570 -5.15 -6.00 -14.90
CA GLY A 570 -5.49 -7.41 -14.99
C GLY A 570 -5.43 -7.93 -16.42
N VAL A 571 -5.46 -9.25 -16.57
CA VAL A 571 -5.46 -9.92 -17.89
C VAL A 571 -6.64 -9.58 -18.79
N TRP A 572 -7.71 -9.03 -18.20
CA TRP A 572 -8.92 -8.64 -18.89
C TRP A 572 -8.94 -7.15 -19.24
N ALA A 573 -7.87 -6.44 -18.95
CA ALA A 573 -7.74 -5.04 -19.30
C ALA A 573 -7.73 -4.88 -20.83
N LYS A 574 -8.43 -3.85 -21.31
CA LYS A 574 -8.71 -3.61 -22.73
C LYS A 574 -8.06 -2.33 -23.26
N GLY A 575 -7.23 -1.67 -22.44
CA GLY A 575 -6.62 -0.38 -22.76
C GLY A 575 -7.61 0.78 -22.81
N ARG A 576 -8.76 0.68 -22.12
CA ARG A 576 -9.78 1.74 -22.14
C ARG A 576 -9.35 2.92 -21.30
N VAL A 577 -9.44 4.13 -21.86
CA VAL A 577 -9.21 5.37 -21.11
C VAL A 577 -10.55 6.09 -20.92
N GLY A 578 -11.02 6.19 -19.69
CA GLY A 578 -12.23 6.91 -19.30
C GLY A 578 -11.91 8.17 -18.51
N LYS A 579 -12.64 9.25 -18.75
CA LYS A 579 -12.59 10.49 -17.96
C LYS A 579 -13.99 10.86 -17.52
N SER A 580 -14.15 11.13 -16.23
CA SER A 580 -15.40 11.58 -15.63
C SER A 580 -15.09 12.69 -14.61
N GLU A 581 -16.09 13.44 -14.16
CA GLU A 581 -15.93 14.37 -13.03
C GLU A 581 -16.31 13.69 -11.71
N LEU A 582 -15.65 14.02 -10.61
CA LEU A 582 -16.11 13.61 -9.28
C LEU A 582 -17.43 14.33 -8.97
N GLY A 583 -18.56 13.63 -9.14
CA GLY A 583 -19.86 14.10 -8.67
C GLY A 583 -20.91 14.47 -9.72
N GLN A 584 -20.72 14.16 -11.01
CA GLN A 584 -21.79 14.32 -12.01
C GLN A 584 -22.88 13.23 -11.98
N GLY A 585 -22.86 12.32 -10.99
CA GLY A 585 -23.89 11.29 -10.83
C GLY A 585 -25.12 11.79 -10.07
N ASP A 586 -26.22 11.95 -10.80
CA ASP A 586 -27.61 11.78 -10.36
C ASP A 586 -28.26 12.84 -9.45
N GLY A 587 -27.79 14.08 -9.46
CA GLY A 587 -28.46 15.22 -8.81
C GLY A 587 -29.67 15.80 -9.55
N GLN A 588 -29.95 15.37 -10.78
CA GLN A 588 -31.13 15.78 -11.55
C GLN A 588 -31.90 14.57 -12.07
N GLY A 589 -32.87 14.11 -11.27
CA GLY A 589 -33.95 13.23 -11.75
C GLY A 589 -34.04 11.87 -11.09
N SER A 590 -34.53 11.82 -9.84
CA SER A 590 -35.40 10.75 -9.33
C SER A 590 -35.59 10.89 -7.81
N LEU A 591 -36.45 11.80 -7.39
CA LEU A 591 -37.17 11.70 -6.13
C LEU A 591 -38.13 10.50 -6.20
N VAL A 592 -37.59 9.28 -6.13
CA VAL A 592 -38.40 8.09 -5.80
C VAL A 592 -38.46 8.03 -4.29
N SER A 593 -39.56 8.58 -3.77
CA SER A 593 -40.15 8.22 -2.49
C SER A 593 -40.03 6.71 -2.27
N ARG A 594 -39.09 6.29 -1.41
CA ARG A 594 -39.15 4.97 -0.76
C ARG A 594 -40.29 5.05 0.25
N LYS A 595 -41.49 4.61 -0.14
CA LYS A 595 -42.52 4.22 0.82
C LYS A 595 -42.00 3.04 1.65
N TYR A 596 -42.01 3.21 2.97
CA TYR A 596 -41.90 2.12 3.93
C TYR A 596 -43.07 1.13 3.74
N PRO A 597 -42.87 -0.18 3.93
CA PRO A 597 -43.98 -1.12 4.03
C PRO A 597 -44.49 -1.11 5.49
N GLU A 598 -45.66 -0.52 5.71
CA GLU A 598 -46.45 -0.76 6.91
C GLU A 598 -47.15 -2.13 6.84
N ALA A 599 -47.32 -2.71 8.03
CA ALA A 599 -47.76 -4.07 8.28
C ALA A 599 -49.29 -4.26 8.27
N LEU A 600 -49.71 -5.45 7.83
CA LEU A 600 -50.81 -6.32 8.31
C LEU A 600 -52.28 -5.80 8.47
N SER A 601 -53.13 -6.31 7.56
CA SER A 601 -54.47 -6.96 7.75
C SER A 601 -55.73 -6.11 8.10
N PRO A 602 -56.98 -6.64 7.96
CA PRO A 602 -57.51 -7.80 7.22
C PRO A 602 -58.74 -7.48 6.30
N PHE A 603 -59.19 -8.53 5.59
CA PHE A 603 -60.45 -8.80 4.85
C PHE A 603 -61.76 -8.12 5.35
N PRO A 604 -62.81 -7.99 4.50
CA PRO A 604 -63.57 -9.09 3.86
C PRO A 604 -63.50 -9.17 2.34
#